data_AF-A0A7Y2TXT4-F1
#
_entry.id   AF-A0A7Y2TXT4-F1
#
_cell.length_a   1.000
_cell.length_b   1.000
_cell.length_c   1.000
_cell.angle_alpha   90.00
_cell.angle_beta   90.00
_cell.angle_gamma   90.00
#
_symmetry.space_group_name_H-M   'P 1'
#
loop_
_entity.id
_entity.type
_entity.pdbx_description
1 polymer ?
#
loop_
_entity_poly.entity_id
_entity_poly.type
_entity_poly.pdbx_seq_one_letter_code
_entity_poly.pdbx_strand_id
1 'polypeptide(L)' 'HVAISTGESTLVHANAHHMAVVEEPVEEAVSRIAASDTGPVTLRLRPDWVALRG' A
#
# COMPACT_ATOMS: atom_id res chain seq x y z
N HIS A 1 -6.65 1.49 5.49
CA HIS A 1 -6.25 1.45 4.07
C HIS A 1 -5.18 0.37 3.86
N VAL A 2 -5.15 -0.31 2.72
CA VAL A 2 -4.15 -1.36 2.42
C VAL A 2 -3.66 -1.26 0.98
N ALA A 3 -2.46 -1.77 0.72
CA ALA A 3 -1.83 -1.79 -0.60
C ALA A 3 -0.96 -3.03 -0.75
N ILE A 4 -0.71 -3.44 -2.00
CA ILE A 4 0.25 -4.49 -2.34
C ILE A 4 1.43 -3.83 -3.06
N SER A 5 2.65 -4.09 -2.60
CA SER A 5 3.88 -3.65 -3.29
C SER A 5 4.01 -4.41 -4.62
N THR A 6 4.14 -3.68 -5.72
CA THR A 6 4.31 -4.26 -7.08
C THR A 6 5.77 -4.23 -7.55
N GLY A 7 6.63 -3.51 -6.84
CA GLY A 7 8.04 -3.33 -7.16
C GLY A 7 8.82 -2.73 -6.01
N GLU A 8 9.96 -2.12 -6.31
CA GLU A 8 10.84 -1.50 -5.31
C GLU A 8 10.21 -0.24 -4.69
N SER A 9 9.56 0.58 -5.51
CA SER A 9 9.04 1.89 -5.11
C SER A 9 7.59 2.15 -5.51
N THR A 10 6.88 1.12 -6.01
CA THR A 10 5.48 1.22 -6.46
C THR A 10 4.56 0.29 -5.67
N LEU A 11 3.31 0.69 -5.56
CA LEU A 11 2.24 -0.11 -4.95
C LEU A 11 0.95 -0.02 -5.76
N VAL A 12 0.13 -1.06 -5.69
CA VAL A 12 -1.24 -1.07 -6.20
C VAL A 12 -2.22 -1.05 -5.04
N HIS A 13 -3.24 -0.19 -5.13
CA HIS A 13 -4.27 -0.07 -4.11
C HIS A 13 -5.55 0.56 -4.63
N ALA A 14 -6.63 0.43 -3.85
CA ALA A 14 -7.81 1.26 -4.01
C ALA A 14 -7.50 2.68 -3.54
N ASN A 15 -7.51 3.65 -4.44
CA ASN A 15 -7.22 5.04 -4.13
C ASN A 15 -8.53 5.82 -3.94
N ALA A 16 -8.74 6.31 -2.71
CA ALA A 16 -9.92 7.09 -2.36
C ALA A 16 -9.93 8.52 -2.94
N HIS A 17 -8.77 9.08 -3.29
CA HIS A 17 -8.63 10.40 -3.92
C HIS A 17 -9.08 10.37 -5.39
N HIS A 18 -8.75 9.31 -6.13
CA HIS A 18 -9.15 9.13 -7.54
C HIS A 18 -10.40 8.27 -7.71
N MET A 19 -10.91 7.68 -6.62
CA MET A 19 -12.02 6.70 -6.63
C MET A 19 -11.78 5.55 -7.62
N ALA A 20 -10.54 5.08 -7.72
CA ALA A 20 -10.11 4.06 -8.67
C ALA A 20 -9.02 3.16 -8.08
N VAL A 21 -8.83 1.98 -8.66
CA VAL A 21 -7.63 1.17 -8.40
C VAL A 21 -6.48 1.75 -9.20
N VAL A 22 -5.38 2.07 -8.55
CA VAL A 22 -4.21 2.70 -9.18
C VAL A 22 -2.93 2.02 -8.74
N GLU A 23 -1.93 2.10 -9.62
CA GLU A 23 -0.53 1.81 -9.30
C GLU A 23 0.25 3.13 -9.29
N GLU A 24 0.90 3.44 -8.17
CA GLU A 24 1.57 4.74 -7.99
C GLU A 24 2.77 4.64 -7.02
N PRO A 25 3.63 5.69 -6.95
CA PRO A 25 4.79 5.71 -6.06
C PRO A 25 4.42 5.57 -4.57
N VAL A 26 5.18 4.73 -3.86
CA VAL A 26 4.94 4.41 -2.44
C VAL A 26 5.04 5.66 -1.56
N GLU A 27 6.05 6.51 -1.78
CA GLU A 27 6.29 7.69 -0.94
C GLU A 27 5.15 8.71 -1.04
N GLU A 28 4.72 9.02 -2.27
CA GLU A 28 3.61 9.95 -2.53
C GLU A 28 2.29 9.41 -1.97
N ALA A 29 2.00 8.12 -2.19
CA ALA A 29 0.82 7.48 -1.66
C ALA A 29 0.80 7.49 -0.12
N VAL A 30 1.91 7.09 0.53
CA VAL A 30 2.01 7.06 2.00
C VAL A 30 1.87 8.45 2.60
N SER A 31 2.51 9.46 2.01
CA SER A 31 2.39 10.85 2.47
C SER A 31 0.93 11.33 2.39
N ARG A 32 0.26 11.08 1.26
CA ARG A 32 -1.13 11.46 1.06
C ARG A 32 -2.09 10.71 1.98
N ILE A 33 -1.89 9.41 2.20
CA ILE A 33 -2.71 8.60 3.11
C ILE A 33 -2.51 9.03 4.57
N ALA A 34 -1.28 9.33 4.97
CA ALA A 34 -0.97 9.76 6.34
C ALA A 34 -1.57 11.13 6.67
N ALA A 35 -1.78 11.99 5.66
CA ALA A 35 -2.46 13.27 5.80
C ALA A 35 -4.00 13.15 5.89
N SER A 36 -4.57 11.97 5.61
CA SER A 36 -6.00 11.68 5.76
C SER A 36 -6.35 11.25 7.19
N ASP A 37 -7.63 10.93 7.43
CA ASP A 37 -8.15 10.40 8.69
C ASP A 37 -7.65 8.99 9.06
N THR A 38 -6.92 8.34 8.17
CA THR A 38 -6.50 6.94 8.30
C THR A 38 -5.16 6.77 9.03
N GLY A 39 -4.37 7.84 9.16
CA GLY A 39 -3.10 7.84 9.88
C GLY A 39 -1.93 7.17 9.14
N PRO A 40 -0.77 7.04 9.81
CA PRO A 40 0.46 6.52 9.21
C PRO A 40 0.41 5.01 8.95
N VAL A 41 1.39 4.50 8.21
CA VAL A 41 1.55 3.06 7.96
C VAL A 41 1.74 2.31 9.28
N THR A 42 0.90 1.30 9.51
CA THR A 42 0.93 0.48 10.74
C THR A 42 1.73 -0.81 10.60
N LEU A 43 1.87 -1.35 9.39
CA LEU A 43 2.60 -2.60 9.14
C LEU A 43 3.16 -2.64 7.72
N ARG A 44 4.38 -3.19 7.58
CA ARG A 44 4.96 -3.64 6.30
C ARG A 44 5.31 -5.11 6.42
N LEU A 45 4.62 -5.95 5.67
CA LEU A 45 4.79 -7.40 5.72
C LEU A 45 5.32 -7.91 4.38
N ARG A 46 6.42 -8.67 4.41
CA ARG A 46 6.78 -9.58 3.31
C ARG A 46 6.37 -10.99 3.72
N PRO A 47 5.32 -11.56 3.12
CA PRO A 47 4.92 -12.93 3.42
C PRO A 47 6.02 -13.91 3.03
N ASP A 48 6.34 -14.86 3.93
CA ASP A 48 7.05 -16.06 3.56
C ASP A 48 6.05 -17.03 2.91
N TRP A 49 6.14 -17.16 1.59
CA TRP A 49 5.23 -17.99 0.80
C TRP A 49 5.36 -19.48 1.09
N VAL A 50 6.49 -19.96 1.64
CA VAL A 50 6.65 -21.35 2.05
C VAL A 50 5.88 -21.61 3.34
N ALA A 51 5.96 -20.69 4.30
CA ALA A 51 5.22 -20.78 5.56
C ALA A 51 3.69 -20.63 5.37
N LEU A 52 3.22 -19.90 4.35
CA LEU A 52 1.80 -19.67 4.08
C LEU A 52 1.09 -20.77 3.30
N ARG A 53 1.84 -21.72 2.71
CA ARG A 53 1.31 -22.81 1.86
C ARG A 53 1.26 -24.17 2.57
N GLY A 54 1.29 -24.18 3.91
CA GLY A 54 1.28 -25.39 4.76
C GLY A 54 0.42 -26.52 4.22
#